data_AF-A0A7V6ZNS3-F1
#
_entry.id   AF-A0A7V6ZNS3-F1
#
_cell.length_a   1.000
_cell.length_b   1.000
_cell.length_c   1.000
_cell.angle_alpha   90.00
_cell.angle_beta   90.00
_cell.angle_gamma   90.00
#
_symmetry.space_group_name_H-M   'P 1'
#
loop_
_entity.id
_entity.type
_entity.pdbx_description
1 polymer ?
#
loop_
_entity_poly.entity_id
_entity_poly.type
_entity_poly.pdbx_seq_one_letter_code
_entity_poly.pdbx_strand_id
1 'polypeptide(L)'
;MENSNELLKEEKEAKIREEIYAIDVRLQELDSIFEQYEDALTEREEEILSEEELNKLIDEYHELKKKKKELAKNFKKSKWEMIPLWMAVYAVCQFIFSFFLVQIQLSFYFTTWLGGLIYKAWDTGSWLLYVLLFVIPVLSLLASLIIFLKLKDRTKRKIFAIIFAIHGLETLVTIVYMLVVILK
;
A
#
# COMPACT_ATOMS: atom_id res chain seq x y z
N MET A 1 17.56 20.62 -8.68
CA MET A 1 18.05 19.41 -9.40
C MET A 1 17.08 18.22 -9.27
N GLU A 2 16.30 18.08 -8.20
CA GLU A 2 15.26 17.01 -8.09
C GLU A 2 14.16 17.08 -9.16
N ASN A 3 13.69 18.28 -9.49
CA ASN A 3 12.59 18.49 -10.45
C ASN A 3 12.92 17.98 -11.88
N SER A 4 14.19 17.99 -12.28
CA SER A 4 14.61 17.49 -13.61
C SER A 4 14.62 15.97 -13.70
N ASN A 5 14.84 15.26 -12.58
CA ASN A 5 14.87 13.80 -12.56
C ASN A 5 13.46 13.20 -12.48
N GLU A 6 12.52 13.87 -11.80
CA GLU A 6 11.11 13.49 -11.81
C GLU A 6 10.49 13.66 -13.20
N LEU A 7 10.72 14.80 -13.86
CA LEU A 7 10.26 15.03 -15.23
C LEU A 7 10.79 13.99 -16.23
N LEU A 8 12.08 13.62 -16.12
CA LEU A 8 12.68 12.57 -16.95
C LEU A 8 12.10 11.18 -16.69
N LYS A 9 11.63 10.91 -15.46
CA LYS A 9 11.00 9.64 -15.10
C LYS A 9 9.57 9.59 -15.60
N GLU A 10 8.79 10.66 -15.44
CA GLU A 10 7.43 10.79 -15.96
C GLU A 10 7.39 10.67 -17.49
N GLU A 11 8.33 11.31 -18.19
CA GLU A 11 8.42 11.25 -19.65
C GLU A 11 8.76 9.83 -20.15
N LYS A 12 9.66 9.12 -19.46
CA LYS A 12 9.95 7.70 -19.75
C LYS A 12 8.74 6.80 -19.50
N GLU A 13 8.00 7.04 -18.41
CA GLU A 13 6.79 6.29 -18.12
C GLU A 13 5.68 6.54 -19.13
N ALA A 14 5.54 7.78 -19.63
CA ALA A 14 4.59 8.13 -20.68
C ALA A 14 4.93 7.42 -21.98
N LYS A 15 6.20 7.44 -22.41
CA LYS A 15 6.66 6.73 -23.62
C LYS A 15 6.40 5.23 -23.56
N ILE A 16 6.68 4.59 -22.42
CA ILE A 16 6.42 3.15 -22.26
C ILE A 16 4.90 2.85 -22.29
N ARG A 17 4.06 3.73 -21.73
CA ARG A 17 2.59 3.57 -21.82
C ARG A 17 2.09 3.69 -23.25
N GLU A 18 2.61 4.65 -24.01
CA GLU A 18 2.31 4.81 -25.43
C GLU A 18 2.77 3.59 -26.23
N GLU A 19 3.97 3.05 -25.96
CA GLU A 19 4.46 1.83 -26.62
C GLU A 19 3.57 0.61 -26.30
N ILE A 20 3.14 0.44 -25.05
CA ILE A 20 2.22 -0.65 -24.69
C ILE A 20 0.88 -0.49 -25.42
N TYR A 21 0.36 0.74 -25.50
CA TYR A 21 -0.89 1.02 -26.21
C TYR A 21 -0.78 0.72 -27.71
N ALA A 22 0.32 1.13 -28.35
CA ALA A 22 0.57 0.82 -29.76
C ALA A 22 0.65 -0.69 -30.02
N ILE A 23 1.28 -1.45 -29.12
CA ILE A 23 1.31 -2.92 -29.19
C ILE A 23 -0.11 -3.49 -29.07
N ASP A 24 -0.95 -2.95 -28.19
CA ASP A 24 -2.32 -3.44 -28.00
C ASP A 24 -3.21 -3.21 -29.21
N VAL A 25 -3.08 -2.04 -29.85
CA VAL A 25 -3.76 -1.77 -31.13
C VAL A 25 -3.32 -2.77 -32.19
N ARG A 26 -2.01 -3.00 -32.33
CA ARG A 26 -1.49 -3.94 -33.34
C ARG A 26 -1.93 -5.39 -33.08
N LEU A 27 -1.99 -5.81 -31.82
CA LEU A 27 -2.52 -7.14 -31.48
C LEU A 27 -4.00 -7.28 -31.85
N GLN A 28 -4.82 -6.25 -31.65
CA GLN A 28 -6.23 -6.25 -32.06
C GLN A 28 -6.39 -6.31 -33.59
N GLU A 29 -5.53 -5.60 -34.33
CA GLU A 29 -5.49 -5.70 -35.79
C GLU A 29 -5.15 -7.12 -36.24
N LEU A 30 -4.15 -7.75 -35.63
CA LEU A 30 -3.77 -9.14 -35.94
C LEU A 30 -4.88 -10.14 -35.59
N ASP A 31 -5.53 -9.98 -34.43
CA ASP A 31 -6.68 -10.82 -34.04
C ASP A 31 -7.81 -10.69 -35.08
N SER A 32 -8.09 -9.48 -35.58
CA SER A 32 -9.10 -9.26 -36.64
C SER A 32 -8.70 -9.89 -37.98
N ILE A 33 -7.41 -9.87 -38.34
CA ILE A 33 -6.91 -10.51 -39.56
C ILE A 33 -7.06 -12.04 -39.45
N PHE A 34 -6.75 -12.62 -38.30
CA PHE A 34 -6.92 -14.06 -38.08
C PHE A 34 -8.40 -14.48 -38.12
N GLU A 35 -9.30 -13.68 -37.54
CA GLU A 35 -10.75 -13.92 -37.60
C GLU A 35 -11.25 -13.88 -39.05
N GLN A 36 -10.85 -12.86 -39.83
CA GLN A 36 -11.21 -12.77 -41.25
C GLN A 36 -10.68 -13.93 -42.08
N TYR A 37 -9.46 -14.40 -41.78
CA TYR A 37 -8.88 -15.56 -42.44
C TYR A 37 -9.64 -16.85 -42.10
N GLU A 38 -10.01 -17.05 -40.84
CA GLU A 38 -10.81 -18.20 -40.39
C GLU A 38 -12.20 -18.21 -41.03
N ASP A 39 -12.87 -17.05 -41.09
CA ASP A 39 -14.16 -16.88 -41.75
C ASP A 39 -14.07 -17.18 -43.27
N ALA A 40 -13.04 -16.66 -43.95
CA ALA A 40 -12.86 -16.90 -45.39
C ALA A 40 -12.58 -18.38 -45.68
N LEU A 41 -11.75 -19.03 -44.86
CA LEU A 41 -11.42 -20.44 -45.01
C LEU A 41 -12.63 -21.35 -44.74
N THR A 42 -13.44 -21.00 -43.73
CA THR A 42 -14.54 -21.85 -43.23
C THR A 42 -15.85 -21.62 -43.98
N GLU A 43 -16.20 -20.37 -44.28
CA GLU A 43 -17.49 -20.03 -44.91
C GLU A 43 -17.40 -19.94 -46.43
N ARG A 44 -16.24 -19.56 -46.98
CA ARG A 44 -16.06 -19.30 -48.41
C ARG A 44 -15.16 -20.32 -49.10
N GLU A 45 -14.51 -21.21 -48.34
CA GLU A 45 -13.48 -22.13 -48.83
C GLU A 45 -12.36 -21.39 -49.61
N GLU A 46 -12.11 -20.12 -49.27
CA GLU A 46 -11.15 -19.25 -49.93
C GLU A 46 -9.93 -19.04 -49.04
N GLU A 47 -8.75 -19.40 -49.56
CA GLU A 47 -7.47 -19.14 -48.92
C GLU A 47 -7.00 -17.72 -49.27
N ILE A 48 -7.26 -16.77 -48.37
CA ILE A 48 -6.98 -15.33 -48.58
C ILE A 48 -5.57 -14.91 -48.17
N LEU A 49 -4.85 -15.76 -47.43
CA LEU A 49 -3.47 -15.55 -47.02
C LEU A 49 -2.65 -16.78 -47.41
N SER A 50 -1.43 -16.55 -47.91
CA SER A 50 -0.49 -17.64 -48.10
C SER A 50 0.04 -18.17 -46.75
N GLU A 51 0.47 -19.44 -46.73
CA GLU A 51 1.09 -20.06 -45.55
C GLU A 51 2.29 -19.25 -45.02
N GLU A 52 3.04 -18.61 -45.92
CA GLU A 52 4.18 -17.75 -45.55
C GLU A 52 3.75 -16.44 -44.88
N GLU A 53 2.65 -15.83 -45.33
CA GLU A 53 2.08 -14.63 -44.71
C GLU A 53 1.46 -14.94 -43.35
N LEU A 54 0.76 -16.06 -43.23
CA LEU A 54 0.18 -16.52 -41.98
C LEU A 54 1.27 -16.75 -40.92
N ASN A 55 2.35 -17.44 -41.29
CA ASN A 55 3.48 -17.68 -40.39
C ASN A 55 4.14 -16.37 -39.93
N LYS A 56 4.32 -15.39 -40.83
CA LYS A 56 4.85 -14.06 -40.47
C LYS A 56 3.97 -13.32 -39.47
N LEU A 57 2.64 -13.38 -39.63
CA LEU A 57 1.70 -12.74 -38.71
C LEU A 57 1.68 -13.43 -37.34
N ILE A 58 1.81 -14.76 -37.30
CA ILE A 58 1.92 -15.53 -36.05
C ILE A 58 3.21 -15.17 -35.31
N ASP A 59 4.33 -15.09 -36.03
CA ASP A 59 5.62 -14.68 -35.45
C ASP A 59 5.54 -13.25 -34.89
N GLU A 60 4.99 -12.31 -35.67
CA GLU A 60 4.76 -10.92 -35.23
C GLU A 60 3.92 -10.87 -33.95
N TYR A 61 2.83 -11.64 -33.91
CA TYR A 61 1.94 -11.73 -32.76
C TYR A 61 2.67 -12.22 -31.49
N HIS A 62 3.51 -13.26 -31.64
CA HIS A 62 4.31 -13.78 -30.53
C HIS A 62 5.38 -12.79 -30.06
N GLU A 63 6.07 -12.12 -30.98
CA GLU A 63 7.05 -11.09 -30.65
C GLU A 63 6.41 -9.91 -29.92
N LEU A 64 5.26 -9.42 -30.38
CA LEU A 64 4.51 -8.34 -29.75
C LEU A 64 4.05 -8.72 -28.33
N LYS A 65 3.54 -9.94 -28.12
CA LYS A 65 3.20 -10.43 -26.76
C LYS A 65 4.41 -10.49 -25.85
N LYS A 66 5.58 -10.92 -26.36
CA LYS A 66 6.83 -10.96 -25.59
C LYS A 66 7.30 -9.55 -25.22
N LYS A 67 7.31 -8.63 -26.20
CA LYS A 67 7.68 -7.22 -26.01
C LYS A 67 6.77 -6.52 -24.99
N LYS A 68 5.45 -6.70 -25.09
CA LYS A 68 4.47 -6.19 -24.10
C LYS A 68 4.80 -6.68 -22.70
N LYS A 69 5.11 -7.96 -22.54
CA LYS A 69 5.46 -8.56 -21.24
C LYS A 69 6.77 -8.00 -20.66
N GLU A 70 7.76 -7.73 -21.50
CA GLU A 70 9.02 -7.10 -21.10
C GLU A 70 8.83 -5.64 -20.67
N LEU A 71 8.09 -4.86 -21.46
CA LEU A 71 7.72 -3.48 -21.12
C LEU A 71 6.93 -3.42 -19.81
N ALA A 72 5.95 -4.31 -19.61
CA ALA A 72 5.17 -4.38 -18.38
C ALA A 72 5.99 -4.79 -17.15
N LYS A 73 7.05 -5.60 -17.31
CA LYS A 73 7.99 -5.92 -16.21
C LYS A 73 8.79 -4.69 -15.79
N ASN A 74 9.23 -3.88 -16.74
CA ASN A 74 9.93 -2.63 -16.48
C ASN A 74 9.02 -1.58 -15.83
N PHE A 75 7.69 -1.73 -16.01
CA PHE A 75 6.67 -0.89 -15.41
C PHE A 75 6.17 -1.35 -14.03
N LYS A 76 6.74 -2.42 -13.44
CA LYS A 76 6.36 -2.80 -12.07
C LYS A 76 6.81 -1.70 -11.13
N LYS A 77 5.86 -0.81 -10.81
CA LYS A 77 5.97 0.18 -9.73
C LYS A 77 6.59 -0.50 -8.52
N SER A 78 7.64 0.13 -7.99
CA SER A 78 8.28 -0.36 -6.77
C SER A 78 7.19 -0.54 -5.70
N LYS A 79 7.26 -1.61 -4.90
CA LYS A 79 6.26 -1.85 -3.82
C LYS A 79 6.09 -0.62 -2.91
N TRP A 80 7.13 0.22 -2.85
CA TRP A 80 7.18 1.49 -2.13
C TRP A 80 6.33 2.61 -2.78
N GLU A 81 6.20 2.64 -4.11
CA GLU A 81 5.35 3.60 -4.84
C GLU A 81 3.85 3.29 -4.70
N MET A 82 3.51 2.07 -4.26
CA MET A 82 2.13 1.68 -3.96
C MET A 82 1.67 2.16 -2.58
N ILE A 83 2.58 2.62 -1.72
CA ILE A 83 2.28 3.10 -0.37
C ILE A 83 1.91 4.58 -0.46
N PRO A 84 0.66 4.96 -0.13
CA PRO A 84 0.29 6.37 -0.05
C PRO A 84 1.17 7.10 0.98
N LEU A 85 1.57 8.33 0.66
CA LEU A 85 2.44 9.14 1.51
C LEU A 85 1.94 9.24 2.96
N TRP A 86 0.62 9.40 3.15
CA TRP A 86 0.03 9.48 4.50
C TRP A 86 0.28 8.22 5.34
N MET A 87 0.33 7.03 4.71
CA MET A 87 0.63 5.77 5.43
C MET A 87 2.09 5.72 5.85
N ALA A 88 3.00 6.21 5.02
CA ALA A 88 4.41 6.31 5.36
C ALA A 88 4.63 7.31 6.50
N VAL A 89 4.03 8.50 6.42
CA VAL A 89 4.06 9.51 7.47
C VAL A 89 3.45 8.94 8.77
N TYR A 90 2.30 8.29 8.66
CA TYR A 90 1.66 7.63 9.80
C TYR A 90 2.58 6.60 10.45
N ALA A 91 3.24 5.73 9.67
CA ALA A 91 4.14 4.71 10.21
C ALA A 91 5.32 5.33 10.97
N VAL A 92 5.90 6.42 10.45
CA VAL A 92 6.99 7.15 11.11
C VAL A 92 6.52 7.79 12.40
N CYS A 93 5.40 8.52 12.36
CA CYS A 93 4.80 9.09 13.57
C CYS A 93 4.50 8.00 14.60
N GLN A 94 3.91 6.89 14.17
CA GLN A 94 3.54 5.82 15.06
C GLN A 94 4.78 5.24 15.73
N PHE A 95 5.83 4.93 14.98
CA PHE A 95 7.09 4.45 15.54
C PHE A 95 7.67 5.38 16.62
N ILE A 96 7.61 6.69 16.42
CA ILE A 96 8.09 7.67 17.41
C ILE A 96 7.18 7.71 18.64
N PHE A 97 5.86 7.75 18.45
CA PHE A 97 4.90 7.90 19.55
C PHE A 97 4.62 6.60 20.30
N SER A 98 4.83 5.44 19.67
CA SER A 98 4.76 4.13 20.32
C SER A 98 6.07 3.65 20.88
N PHE A 99 7.15 4.43 20.71
CA PHE A 99 8.36 4.19 21.46
C PHE A 99 8.06 4.26 22.96
N PHE A 100 8.36 3.16 23.67
CA PHE A 100 7.86 2.93 25.02
C PHE A 100 8.17 4.09 26.00
N LEU A 101 9.35 4.71 25.92
CA LEU A 101 9.69 5.87 26.78
C LEU A 101 8.80 7.08 26.51
N VAL A 102 8.56 7.40 25.23
CA VAL A 102 7.71 8.53 24.82
C VAL A 102 6.27 8.28 25.27
N GLN A 103 5.79 7.06 25.05
CA GLN A 103 4.43 6.66 25.40
C GLN A 103 4.20 6.67 26.92
N ILE A 104 5.17 6.19 27.72
CA ILE A 104 5.15 6.28 29.19
C ILE A 104 5.11 7.74 29.64
N GLN A 105 5.99 8.58 29.09
CA GLN A 105 6.08 9.98 29.48
C GLN A 105 4.80 10.75 29.15
N LEU A 106 4.22 10.54 27.96
CA LEU A 106 2.91 11.09 27.59
C LEU A 106 1.81 10.62 28.53
N SER A 107 1.82 9.33 28.89
CA SER A 107 0.84 8.76 29.82
C SER A 107 0.93 9.39 31.20
N PHE A 108 2.14 9.60 31.73
CA PHE A 108 2.34 10.30 33.01
C PHE A 108 1.89 11.76 32.97
N TYR A 109 2.27 12.51 31.93
CA TYR A 109 1.82 13.90 31.79
C TYR A 109 0.30 13.99 31.68
N PHE A 110 -0.33 13.11 30.91
CA PHE A 110 -1.77 13.03 30.80
C PHE A 110 -2.43 12.70 32.14
N THR A 111 -1.94 11.68 32.84
CA THR A 111 -2.47 11.25 34.13
C THR A 111 -2.35 12.33 35.20
N THR A 112 -1.21 13.00 35.29
CA THR A 112 -0.98 14.07 36.27
C THR A 112 -1.84 15.30 35.97
N TRP A 113 -1.95 15.70 34.71
CA TRP A 113 -2.80 16.82 34.29
C TRP A 113 -4.28 16.53 34.53
N LEU A 114 -4.81 15.43 33.98
CA LEU A 114 -6.23 15.11 34.07
C LEU A 114 -6.62 14.63 35.47
N GLY A 115 -5.79 13.81 36.10
CA GLY A 115 -5.98 13.38 37.48
C GLY A 115 -5.99 14.57 38.44
N GLY A 116 -5.10 15.55 38.27
CA GLY A 116 -5.08 16.78 39.06
C GLY A 116 -6.33 17.65 38.88
N LEU A 117 -6.94 17.65 37.70
CA LEU A 117 -8.22 18.32 37.47
C LEU A 117 -9.39 17.59 38.14
N ILE A 118 -9.44 16.27 38.03
CA ILE A 118 -10.51 15.45 38.61
C ILE A 118 -10.44 15.46 40.13
N TYR A 119 -9.24 15.34 40.70
CA TYR A 119 -9.04 15.29 42.16
C TYR A 119 -9.48 16.58 42.85
N LYS A 120 -9.44 17.73 42.15
CA LYS A 120 -9.98 18.99 42.64
C LYS A 120 -11.51 18.98 42.77
N ALA A 121 -12.19 18.14 42.00
CA ALA A 121 -13.65 18.04 41.97
C ALA A 121 -14.19 16.86 42.80
N TRP A 122 -13.43 15.76 42.87
CA TRP A 122 -13.83 14.53 43.55
C TRP A 122 -12.60 13.78 44.07
N ASP A 123 -12.55 13.44 45.36
CA ASP A 123 -11.51 12.59 45.93
C ASP A 123 -11.73 11.14 45.51
N THR A 124 -11.08 10.75 44.41
CA THR A 124 -11.19 9.41 43.84
C THR A 124 -10.15 8.45 44.41
N GLY A 125 -9.19 8.89 45.23
CA GLY A 125 -8.05 8.07 45.61
C GLY A 125 -7.14 7.66 44.43
N SER A 126 -6.22 6.72 44.67
CA SER A 126 -5.12 6.36 43.76
C SER A 126 -5.52 5.51 42.55
N TRP A 127 -6.66 4.82 42.58
CA TRP A 127 -7.09 3.95 41.47
C TRP A 127 -7.35 4.73 40.18
N LEU A 128 -7.82 5.97 40.27
CA LEU A 128 -8.04 6.83 39.11
C LEU A 128 -6.74 7.06 38.33
N LEU A 129 -5.63 7.29 39.04
CA LEU A 129 -4.33 7.50 38.40
C LEU A 129 -3.88 6.28 37.61
N TYR A 130 -4.14 5.08 38.13
CA TYR A 130 -3.84 3.84 37.41
C TYR A 130 -4.68 3.69 36.15
N VAL A 131 -5.98 3.99 36.21
CA VAL A 131 -6.85 3.96 35.03
C VAL A 131 -6.35 4.95 33.97
N LEU A 132 -6.08 6.20 34.38
CA LEU A 132 -5.62 7.25 33.48
C LEU A 132 -4.28 6.92 32.81
N LEU A 133 -3.38 6.22 33.50
CA LEU A 133 -2.05 5.85 32.98
C LEU A 133 -2.15 4.95 31.74
N PHE A 134 -3.21 4.13 31.64
CA PHE A 134 -3.39 3.22 30.50
C PHE A 134 -4.27 3.79 29.38
N VAL A 135 -4.91 4.95 29.59
CA VAL A 135 -5.83 5.55 28.60
C VAL A 135 -5.11 5.86 27.29
N ILE A 136 -3.96 6.53 27.33
CA ILE A 136 -3.23 6.93 26.12
C ILE A 136 -2.79 5.71 25.27
N PRO A 137 -2.15 4.67 25.84
CA PRO A 137 -1.84 3.44 25.11
C PRO A 137 -3.04 2.78 24.45
N VAL A 138 -4.16 2.67 25.19
CA VAL A 138 -5.37 2.03 24.68
C VAL A 138 -5.99 2.86 23.55
N LEU A 139 -6.10 4.18 23.71
CA LEU A 139 -6.64 5.06 22.69
C LEU A 139 -5.79 5.06 21.41
N SER A 140 -4.46 5.00 21.52
CA SER A 140 -3.56 4.89 20.37
C SER A 140 -3.80 3.60 19.57
N LEU A 141 -3.96 2.47 20.27
CA LEU A 141 -4.29 1.19 19.63
C LEU A 141 -5.67 1.23 18.96
N LEU A 142 -6.67 1.80 19.63
CA LEU A 142 -8.02 1.93 19.08
C LEU A 142 -8.03 2.83 17.85
N ALA A 143 -7.30 3.95 17.85
CA ALA A 143 -7.17 4.81 16.68
C ALA A 143 -6.57 4.05 15.49
N SER A 144 -5.48 3.30 15.73
CA SER A 144 -4.86 2.45 14.70
C SER A 144 -5.81 1.37 14.18
N LEU A 145 -6.60 0.75 15.07
CA LEU A 145 -7.59 -0.25 14.71
C LEU A 145 -8.71 0.35 13.83
N ILE A 146 -9.20 1.54 14.17
CA ILE A 146 -10.21 2.24 13.37
C ILE A 146 -9.69 2.51 11.95
N ILE A 147 -8.45 2.99 11.82
CA ILE A 147 -7.81 3.21 10.51
C ILE A 147 -7.74 1.89 9.73
N PHE A 148 -7.29 0.81 10.37
CA PHE A 148 -7.21 -0.51 9.75
C PHE A 148 -8.57 -1.00 9.23
N LEU A 149 -9.64 -0.83 10.01
CA LEU A 149 -10.99 -1.24 9.63
C LEU A 149 -11.58 -0.39 8.49
N LYS A 150 -11.15 0.87 8.34
CA LYS A 150 -11.59 1.76 7.26
C LYS A 150 -10.86 1.52 5.93
N LEU A 151 -9.74 0.79 5.92
CA LEU A 151 -8.99 0.48 4.70
C LEU A 151 -9.72 -0.58 3.85
N LYS A 152 -10.27 -0.15 2.70
CA LYS A 152 -10.94 -1.04 1.73
C LYS A 152 -9.97 -1.79 0.81
N ASP A 153 -8.82 -1.20 0.50
CA ASP A 153 -7.84 -1.77 -0.43
C ASP A 153 -7.06 -2.92 0.23
N ARG A 154 -7.06 -4.10 -0.41
CA ARG A 154 -6.43 -5.32 0.13
C ARG A 154 -4.91 -5.20 0.30
N THR A 155 -4.23 -4.49 -0.60
CA THR A 155 -2.78 -4.31 -0.55
C THR A 155 -2.42 -3.34 0.57
N LYS A 156 -3.10 -2.19 0.64
CA LYS A 156 -2.91 -1.19 1.71
C LYS A 156 -3.21 -1.79 3.08
N ARG A 157 -4.27 -2.60 3.17
CA ARG A 157 -4.65 -3.28 4.41
C ARG A 157 -3.57 -4.28 4.87
N LYS A 158 -2.93 -5.02 3.96
CA LYS A 158 -1.82 -5.92 4.32
C LYS A 158 -0.61 -5.14 4.87
N ILE A 159 -0.25 -4.03 4.25
CA ILE A 159 0.86 -3.19 4.71
C ILE A 159 0.53 -2.58 6.07
N PHE A 160 -0.68 -2.03 6.22
CA PHE A 160 -1.12 -1.46 7.49
C PHE A 160 -1.24 -2.50 8.60
N ALA A 161 -1.59 -3.75 8.28
CA ALA A 161 -1.60 -4.84 9.26
C ALA A 161 -0.22 -5.05 9.90
N ILE A 162 0.87 -4.93 9.13
CA ILE A 162 2.23 -5.05 9.64
C ILE A 162 2.53 -3.88 10.61
N ILE A 163 2.20 -2.65 10.20
CA ILE A 163 2.36 -1.45 11.03
C ILE A 163 1.58 -1.61 12.35
N PHE A 164 0.32 -2.04 12.25
CA PHE A 164 -0.55 -2.28 13.39
C PHE A 164 0.00 -3.36 14.33
N ALA A 165 0.54 -4.45 13.78
CA ALA A 165 1.13 -5.52 14.58
C ALA A 165 2.37 -5.06 15.36
N ILE A 166 3.27 -4.31 14.71
CA ILE A 166 4.45 -3.71 15.36
C ILE A 166 4.00 -2.76 16.48
N HIS A 167 3.07 -1.86 16.17
CA HIS A 167 2.51 -0.91 17.15
C HIS A 167 1.83 -1.62 18.34
N GLY A 168 1.08 -2.69 18.06
CA GLY A 168 0.47 -3.54 19.09
C GLY A 168 1.49 -4.16 20.02
N LEU A 169 2.58 -4.70 19.46
CA LEU A 169 3.66 -5.29 20.23
C LEU A 169 4.36 -4.24 21.12
N GLU A 170 4.69 -3.07 20.58
CA GLU A 170 5.32 -1.98 21.35
C GLU A 170 4.41 -1.48 22.46
N THR A 171 3.12 -1.36 22.19
CA THR A 171 2.14 -0.95 23.20
C THR A 171 2.02 -1.99 24.32
N LEU A 172 2.04 -3.29 23.99
CA LEU A 172 2.07 -4.36 24.99
C LEU A 172 3.31 -4.30 25.87
N VAL A 173 4.49 -4.12 25.26
CA VAL A 173 5.75 -3.94 26.02
C VAL A 173 5.64 -2.75 26.97
N THR A 174 5.08 -1.64 26.49
CA THR A 174 4.86 -0.43 27.30
C THR A 174 3.94 -0.69 28.49
N ILE A 175 2.80 -1.37 28.27
CA ILE A 175 1.84 -1.72 29.33
C ILE A 175 2.50 -2.64 30.37
N VAL A 176 3.20 -3.69 29.93
CA VAL A 176 3.91 -4.62 30.83
C VAL A 176 4.96 -3.88 31.65
N TYR A 177 5.73 -3.00 31.03
CA TYR A 177 6.73 -2.19 31.74
C TYR A 177 6.09 -1.30 32.81
N MET A 178 4.99 -0.60 32.47
CA MET A 178 4.26 0.23 33.43
C MET A 178 3.72 -0.60 34.61
N LEU A 179 3.18 -1.79 34.36
CA LEU A 179 2.68 -2.68 35.42
C LEU A 179 3.80 -3.19 36.35
N VAL A 180 4.95 -3.57 35.80
CA VAL A 180 6.01 -4.27 36.56
C VAL A 180 6.98 -3.31 37.24
N VAL A 181 7.25 -2.16 36.63
CA VAL A 181 8.32 -1.23 37.07
C VAL A 181 7.76 0.01 37.76
N ILE A 182 6.64 0.55 37.27
CA ILE A 182 6.08 1.82 37.75
C ILE A 182 5.03 1.62 38.85
N LEU A 183 4.20 0.59 38.72
CA LEU A 183 3.08 0.33 39.63
C LEU A 183 3.42 -0.60 40.80
N LYS A 184 4.71 -0.94 40.94
CA LYS A 184 5.24 -1.78 42.02
C LYS A 184 5.69 -0.91 43.19
#